data_AF-A0A0F8XH49-F1
#
_entry.id   AF-A0A0F8XH49-F1
#
_cell.length_a   1.000
_cell.length_b   1.000
_cell.length_c   1.000
_cell.angle_alpha   90.00
_cell.angle_beta   90.00
_cell.angle_gamma   90.00
#
_symmetry.space_group_name_H-M   'P 1'
#
loop_
_entity.id
_entity.type
_entity.pdbx_description
1 polymer ?
#
loop_
_entity_poly.entity_id
_entity_poly.type
_entity_poly.pdbx_seq_one_letter_code
_entity_poly.pdbx_strand_id
1 'polypeptide(L)'
;MKGYDYDGVITNNILPSPGDVIITGRSCTEGVERTYLDMKRRGIQNIAVYFMPHNWKGLPKLAGLIRTGQWKAHMIDILELEEFFEDEPTQYKSILEHLKGNTKITKVG
;
A
#
# COMPACT_ATOMS: atom_id res chain seq x y z
N MET A 1 -6.67 13.48 0.43
CA MET A 1 -6.82 12.01 0.62
C MET A 1 -5.45 11.38 0.79
N LYS A 2 -5.27 10.55 1.83
CA LYS A 2 -4.00 9.87 2.10
C LYS A 2 -4.08 8.37 1.79
N GLY A 3 -2.93 7.76 1.53
CA GLY A 3 -2.81 6.31 1.33
C GLY A 3 -1.80 5.67 2.26
N TYR A 4 -2.03 4.40 2.59
CA TYR A 4 -1.23 3.66 3.57
C TYR A 4 -0.85 2.29 3.01
N ASP A 5 0.42 1.88 3.17
CA ASP A 5 0.74 0.45 3.12
C ASP A 5 0.03 -0.30 4.25
N TYR A 6 -0.36 -1.55 4.01
CA TYR A 6 -1.03 -2.35 5.02
C TYR A 6 -0.07 -2.97 6.05
N ASP A 7 0.99 -3.63 5.59
CA ASP A 7 1.74 -4.59 6.40
C ASP A 7 2.73 -3.94 7.37
N GLY A 8 3.21 -2.72 7.11
CA GLY A 8 4.09 -2.02 8.05
C GLY A 8 3.57 -0.68 8.59
N VAL A 9 2.67 0.00 7.89
CA VAL A 9 2.13 1.27 8.41
C VAL A 9 0.98 1.03 9.38
N ILE A 10 0.01 0.18 9.01
CA ILE A 10 -1.10 -0.17 9.90
C ILE A 10 -0.62 -0.98 11.11
N THR A 11 0.41 -1.82 10.93
CA THR A 11 0.98 -2.61 12.03
C THR A 11 1.72 -1.76 13.05
N ASN A 12 2.27 -0.61 12.63
CA ASN A 12 2.81 0.45 13.49
C ASN A 12 1.74 1.37 14.11
N ASN A 13 0.46 0.98 14.08
CA ASN A 13 -0.69 1.74 14.61
C ASN A 13 -0.87 3.14 13.97
N ILE A 14 -0.36 3.36 12.76
CA ILE A 14 -0.72 4.52 11.97
C ILE A 14 -1.99 4.15 11.20
N LEU A 15 -3.13 4.69 11.62
CA LEU A 15 -4.43 4.28 11.12
C LEU A 15 -4.99 5.29 10.10
N PRO A 16 -5.60 4.82 8.99
CA PRO A 16 -6.28 5.67 8.03
C PRO A 16 -7.53 6.31 8.66
N SER A 17 -7.82 7.54 8.25
CA SER A 17 -9.06 8.23 8.59
C SER A 17 -10.15 7.95 7.54
N PRO A 18 -11.44 8.22 7.84
CA PRO A 18 -12.50 8.12 6.85
C PRO A 18 -12.17 8.95 5.59
N GLY A 19 -12.25 8.31 4.42
CA GLY A 19 -11.87 8.92 3.14
C GLY A 19 -10.44 8.64 2.70
N ASP A 20 -9.60 8.07 3.56
CA ASP A 20 -8.28 7.55 3.18
C ASP A 20 -8.39 6.15 2.55
N VAL A 21 -7.28 5.68 1.99
CA VAL A 21 -7.18 4.39 1.29
C VAL A 21 -6.02 3.55 1.79
N ILE A 22 -6.11 2.24 1.60
CA ILE A 22 -4.99 1.31 1.77
C ILE A 22 -4.58 0.80 0.39
N ILE A 23 -3.27 0.81 0.11
CA ILE A 23 -2.71 0.17 -1.09
C ILE A 23 -1.73 -0.88 -0.60
N THR A 24 -2.07 -2.15 -0.83
CA THR A 24 -1.30 -3.27 -0.29
C THR A 24 -0.60 -4.05 -1.39
N GLY A 25 0.57 -4.59 -1.05
CA GLY A 25 1.22 -5.59 -1.86
C GLY A 25 0.47 -6.91 -1.90
N ARG A 26 -0.46 -7.23 -0.98
CA ARG A 26 -1.19 -8.52 -0.95
C ARG A 26 -1.96 -8.77 -2.27
N SER A 27 -2.07 -10.04 -2.67
CA SER A 27 -2.74 -10.43 -3.93
C SER A 27 -4.25 -10.17 -3.85
N CYS A 28 -4.85 -9.74 -4.96
CA CYS A 28 -6.31 -9.63 -5.07
C CYS A 28 -7.05 -10.99 -5.04
N THR A 29 -6.33 -12.09 -5.21
CA THR A 29 -6.89 -13.46 -5.16
C THR A 29 -6.56 -14.21 -3.87
N GLU A 30 -5.61 -13.73 -3.07
CA GLU A 30 -5.10 -14.45 -1.89
C GLU A 30 -4.94 -13.50 -0.70
N GLY A 31 -5.47 -13.90 0.46
CA GLY A 31 -5.32 -13.12 1.69
C GLY A 31 -6.24 -11.91 1.80
N VAL A 32 -7.16 -11.69 0.86
CA VAL A 32 -8.16 -10.61 0.89
C VAL A 32 -9.03 -10.71 2.15
N GLU A 33 -9.68 -11.85 2.37
CA GLU A 33 -10.54 -12.06 3.55
C GLU A 33 -9.77 -11.88 4.86
N ARG A 34 -8.56 -12.44 4.93
CA ARG A 34 -7.69 -12.29 6.11
C ARG A 34 -7.33 -10.83 6.38
N THR A 35 -7.07 -10.04 5.33
CA THR A 35 -6.81 -8.59 5.45
C THR A 35 -8.02 -7.87 6.04
N TYR A 36 -9.21 -8.10 5.51
CA TYR A 36 -10.43 -7.45 6.02
C TYR A 36 -10.78 -7.89 7.45
N LEU A 37 -10.56 -9.15 7.81
CA LEU A 37 -10.75 -9.63 9.17
C LEU A 37 -9.79 -8.94 10.16
N ASP A 38 -8.53 -8.76 9.77
CA ASP A 38 -7.53 -8.06 10.59
C ASP A 38 -7.86 -6.55 10.71
N MET A 39 -8.26 -5.90 9.62
CA MET A 39 -8.76 -4.52 9.63
C MET A 39 -9.92 -4.34 10.60
N LYS A 40 -10.91 -5.24 10.55
CA LYS A 40 -12.07 -5.21 11.45
C LYS A 40 -11.65 -5.33 12.92
N ARG A 41 -10.69 -6.21 13.23
CA ARG A 41 -10.14 -6.36 14.60
C ARG A 41 -9.41 -5.12 15.08
N ARG A 42 -8.78 -4.37 14.17
CA ARG A 42 -8.08 -3.10 14.44
C ARG A 42 -9.01 -1.88 14.45
N GLY A 43 -10.32 -2.07 14.26
CA GLY A 43 -11.28 -0.96 14.20
C GLY A 43 -11.23 -0.16 12.89
N ILE A 44 -10.54 -0.65 11.87
CA ILE A 44 -10.45 -0.01 10.55
C ILE A 44 -11.67 -0.46 9.73
N GLN A 45 -12.59 0.45 9.49
CA GLN A 45 -13.83 0.19 8.78
C GLN A 45 -14.08 1.27 7.73
N ASN A 46 -14.81 0.92 6.67
CA ASN A 46 -15.18 1.84 5.59
C ASN A 46 -13.98 2.49 4.87
N ILE A 47 -12.86 1.77 4.78
CA ILE A 47 -11.65 2.17 4.04
C ILE A 47 -11.54 1.33 2.77
N ALA A 48 -11.30 1.99 1.63
CA ALA A 48 -11.04 1.31 0.38
C ALA A 48 -9.66 0.63 0.42
N VAL A 49 -9.57 -0.61 -0.05
CA VAL A 49 -8.33 -1.39 -0.09
C VAL A 49 -8.04 -1.81 -1.52
N TYR A 50 -6.88 -1.42 -2.02
CA TYR A 50 -6.39 -1.75 -3.36
C TYR A 50 -5.34 -2.84 -3.27
N PHE A 51 -5.74 -4.06 -3.66
CA PHE A 51 -4.88 -5.24 -3.69
C PHE A 51 -4.10 -5.32 -5.00
N MET A 52 -2.87 -5.84 -4.92
CA MET A 52 -2.04 -6.02 -6.10
C MET A 52 -2.60 -7.12 -7.03
N PRO A 53 -2.61 -6.90 -8.36
CA PRO A 53 -3.02 -7.92 -9.32
C PRO A 53 -2.21 -9.21 -9.16
N HIS A 54 -2.88 -10.36 -9.25
CA HIS A 54 -2.25 -11.67 -9.06
C HIS A 54 -1.08 -11.92 -10.01
N ASN A 55 -1.18 -11.48 -11.27
CA ASN A 55 -0.11 -11.62 -12.26
C ASN A 55 1.14 -10.75 -11.97
N TRP A 56 1.09 -9.85 -10.98
CA TRP A 56 2.24 -9.08 -10.52
C TRP A 56 2.93 -9.73 -9.31
N LYS A 57 2.41 -10.87 -8.83
CA LYS A 57 3.02 -11.69 -7.76
C LYS A 57 3.98 -12.75 -8.30
N GLY A 58 4.69 -13.40 -7.38
CA GLY A 58 5.55 -14.56 -7.66
C GLY A 58 7.02 -14.23 -7.93
N LEU A 59 7.39 -12.95 -7.97
CA LEU A 59 8.80 -12.57 -8.08
C LEU A 59 9.54 -12.76 -6.75
N PRO A 60 10.77 -13.29 -6.77
CA PRO A 60 11.53 -13.56 -5.56
C PRO A 60 12.09 -12.27 -4.93
N LYS A 61 12.07 -12.22 -3.60
CA LYS A 61 12.82 -11.26 -2.76
C LYS A 61 12.75 -9.81 -3.29
N LEU A 62 13.91 -9.24 -3.64
CA LEU A 62 14.10 -7.86 -4.07
C LEU A 62 13.24 -7.49 -5.29
N ALA A 63 13.13 -8.39 -6.27
CA ALA A 63 12.33 -8.13 -7.47
C ALA A 63 10.83 -8.03 -7.13
N GLY A 64 10.36 -8.82 -6.16
CA GLY A 64 9.00 -8.73 -5.63
C GLY A 64 8.73 -7.43 -4.90
N LEU A 65 9.70 -6.95 -4.10
CA LEU A 65 9.59 -5.67 -3.39
C LEU A 65 9.54 -4.50 -4.38
N ILE A 66 10.45 -4.45 -5.36
CA ILE A 66 10.45 -3.42 -6.42
C ILE A 66 9.12 -3.45 -7.18
N ARG A 67 8.65 -4.62 -7.60
CA ARG A 67 7.36 -4.75 -8.30
C ARG A 67 6.19 -4.26 -7.45
N THR A 68 6.22 -4.51 -6.15
CA THR A 68 5.19 -4.02 -5.23
C THR A 68 5.24 -2.50 -5.12
N GLY A 69 6.42 -1.90 -5.07
CA GLY A 69 6.58 -0.45 -5.11
C GLY A 69 6.06 0.17 -6.42
N GLN A 70 6.30 -0.47 -7.56
CA GLN A 70 5.75 -0.06 -8.86
C GLN A 70 4.22 -0.09 -8.88
N TRP A 71 3.61 -1.16 -8.34
CA TRP A 71 2.17 -1.25 -8.18
C TRP A 71 1.62 -0.10 -7.33
N LYS A 72 2.24 0.16 -6.19
CA LYS A 72 1.85 1.26 -5.31
C LYS A 72 1.98 2.60 -6.01
N ALA A 73 3.10 2.89 -6.68
CA ALA A 73 3.29 4.12 -7.46
C ALA A 73 2.17 4.32 -8.49
N HIS A 74 1.82 3.28 -9.23
CA HIS A 74 0.73 3.33 -10.21
C HIS A 74 -0.62 3.66 -9.58
N MET A 75 -0.95 3.05 -8.44
CA MET A 75 -2.20 3.34 -7.74
C MET A 75 -2.21 4.70 -7.08
N ILE A 76 -1.07 5.17 -6.55
CA ILE A 76 -0.91 6.51 -6.00
C ILE A 76 -1.22 7.56 -7.07
N ASP A 77 -0.69 7.38 -8.29
CA ASP A 77 -0.96 8.27 -9.43
C ASP A 77 -2.43 8.23 -9.86
N ILE A 78 -3.04 7.03 -9.97
CA ILE A 78 -4.47 6.88 -10.37
C ILE A 78 -5.41 7.56 -9.36
N LEU A 79 -5.08 7.46 -8.08
CA LEU A 79 -5.92 7.97 -6.99
C LEU A 79 -5.60 9.41 -6.62
N GLU A 80 -4.59 10.01 -7.26
CA GLU A 80 -4.16 11.40 -7.04
C GLU A 80 -3.98 11.73 -5.55
N LEU A 81 -3.28 10.86 -4.82
CA LEU A 81 -3.13 11.00 -3.37
C LEU A 81 -2.32 12.25 -3.01
N GLU A 82 -2.64 12.84 -1.86
CA GLU A 82 -1.85 13.94 -1.29
C GLU A 82 -0.57 13.43 -0.62
N GLU A 83 -0.69 12.32 0.11
CA GLU A 83 0.39 11.70 0.86
C GLU A 83 0.24 10.17 0.88
N PHE A 84 1.34 9.44 0.75
CA PHE A 84 1.38 7.98 0.90
C PHE A 84 2.42 7.57 1.94
N PHE A 85 2.04 6.68 2.86
CA PHE A 85 2.91 6.15 3.90
C PHE A 85 3.41 4.75 3.53
N GLU A 86 4.72 4.54 3.61
CA GLU A 86 5.41 3.27 3.29
C GLU A 86 6.48 2.97 4.34
N ASP A 87 6.52 1.76 4.86
CA ASP A 87 7.57 1.32 5.80
C ASP A 87 8.75 0.66 5.07
N GLU A 88 8.50 -0.12 4.02
CA GLU A 88 9.51 -1.00 3.46
C GLU A 88 10.48 -0.20 2.57
N PRO A 89 11.79 -0.14 2.90
CA PRO A 89 12.73 0.76 2.24
C PRO A 89 12.86 0.56 0.72
N THR A 90 12.77 -0.69 0.25
CA THR A 90 12.89 -1.01 -1.18
C THR A 90 11.67 -0.52 -1.95
N GLN A 91 10.47 -0.78 -1.42
CA GLN A 91 9.21 -0.28 -1.97
C GLN A 91 9.18 1.25 -1.94
N TYR A 92 9.58 1.89 -0.83
CA TYR A 92 9.68 3.34 -0.73
C TYR A 92 10.54 3.93 -1.87
N LYS A 93 11.74 3.37 -2.07
CA LYS A 93 12.63 3.81 -3.16
C LYS A 93 12.00 3.57 -4.53
N SER A 94 11.42 2.39 -4.73
CA SER A 94 10.76 2.06 -5.99
C SER A 94 9.55 2.94 -6.28
N ILE A 95 8.81 3.39 -5.25
CA ILE A 95 7.70 4.33 -5.42
C ILE A 95 8.24 5.66 -5.93
N LEU A 96 9.26 6.22 -5.27
CA LEU A 96 9.88 7.48 -5.68
C LEU A 96 10.43 7.45 -7.12
N GLU A 97 10.96 6.32 -7.57
CA GLU A 97 11.49 6.16 -8.93
C GLU A 97 10.42 6.07 -10.02
N HIS A 98 9.18 5.67 -9.68
CA HIS A 98 8.13 5.37 -10.64
C HIS A 98 6.90 6.28 -10.54
N LEU A 99 6.79 7.05 -9.46
CA LEU A 99 5.73 8.03 -9.25
C LEU A 99 5.85 9.15 -10.28
N LYS A 100 4.74 9.52 -10.91
CA LYS A 100 4.70 10.62 -11.89
C LYS A 100 4.11 11.90 -11.31
N GLY A 101 3.24 11.77 -10.32
CA GLY A 101 2.59 12.89 -9.64
C GLY A 101 3.44 13.57 -8.57
N ASN A 102 2.82 14.52 -7.88
CA ASN A 102 3.43 15.31 -6.80
C ASN A 102 3.09 14.78 -5.39
N THR A 103 2.57 13.55 -5.28
CA THR A 103 2.22 12.95 -3.99
C THR A 103 3.43 12.92 -3.07
N LYS A 104 3.25 13.36 -1.82
CA LYS A 104 4.30 13.25 -0.81
C LYS A 104 4.43 11.79 -0.37
N ILE A 105 5.62 11.21 -0.46
CA ILE A 105 5.88 9.86 0.06
C ILE A 105 6.56 9.99 1.43
N THR A 106 5.92 9.48 2.47
CA THR A 106 6.39 9.52 3.85
C THR A 106 6.85 8.14 4.28
N LYS A 107 8.14 8.00 4.59
CA LYS A 107 8.67 6.76 5.14
C LYS A 107 8.26 6.60 6.61
N VAL A 108 7.76 5.43 6.96
CA VAL A 108 7.42 5.04 8.34
C VAL A 108 8.50 4.10 8.89
N GLY A 109 8.81 4.24 10.18
CA GLY A 109 9.93 3.58 10.87
C GLY A 109 9.62 2.17 11.35
#